data_AF-A0A2K3CVH1-F1
#
_entry.id   AF-A0A2K3CVH1-F1
#
_cell.length_a   1.000
_cell.length_b   1.000
_cell.length_c   1.000
_cell.angle_alpha   90.00
_cell.angle_beta   90.00
_cell.angle_gamma   90.00
#
_symmetry.space_group_name_H-M   'P 1'
#
loop_
_entity.id
_entity.type
_entity.pdbx_description
1 polymer ?
#
loop_
_entity_poly.entity_id
_entity_poly.type
_entity_poly.pdbx_seq_one_letter_code
_entity_poly.pdbx_strand_id
1 'polypeptide(L)'
;MASLMNSNRLGNRAAPCRTRRNVRLVVHATQSGNYQSGSQALSQSQPTTGRAKVLQLLGEGLGLYNGAEQFEPAVKQLILENPTVAPGSFAVQLGQGTWQVFHAPHISKMSSALSTRFSPIQYRLTGTALVSNVKYSSPLLGDGWLSAGGTMARKYDDAVEVTFDRFWVDLGADSLRADLPADSAKQLFTPDGVVGALGRAAFFPQLAVFPVLYLDSDLAVFKFTPLDSAIACHRVA
;
A
#
# COMPACT_ATOMS: atom_id res chain seq x y z
N MET A 1 -5.56 -56.56 28.75
CA MET A 1 -4.38 -56.10 29.50
C MET A 1 -3.85 -54.88 28.77
N ALA A 2 -3.77 -53.66 29.27
CA ALA A 2 -4.05 -52.99 30.55
C ALA A 2 -4.36 -51.51 30.14
N SER A 3 -5.35 -50.82 30.72
CA SER A 3 -5.17 -49.97 31.92
C SER A 3 -4.20 -48.80 31.67
N LEU A 4 -4.42 -47.53 32.01
CA LEU A 4 -5.44 -46.76 32.72
C LEU A 4 -5.02 -45.27 32.51
N MET A 5 -6.01 -44.37 32.62
CA MET A 5 -5.98 -43.05 33.30
C MET A 5 -4.62 -42.35 33.56
N ASN A 6 -4.53 -41.03 33.40
CA ASN A 6 -5.01 -40.10 34.44
C ASN A 6 -4.89 -38.62 34.06
N SER A 7 -5.79 -37.86 34.69
CA SER A 7 -6.13 -36.45 34.57
C SER A 7 -5.21 -35.51 35.37
N ASN A 8 -5.57 -34.21 35.31
CA ASN A 8 -5.30 -33.12 36.28
C ASN A 8 -4.00 -32.32 36.04
N ARG A 9 -3.92 -30.99 36.24
CA ARG A 9 -4.86 -30.00 36.81
C ARG A 9 -4.33 -28.58 36.50
N LEU A 10 -5.28 -27.66 36.29
CA LEU A 10 -5.41 -26.29 36.81
C LEU A 10 -4.15 -25.43 37.05
N GLY A 11 -4.18 -24.22 36.47
CA GLY A 11 -3.31 -23.10 36.84
C GLY A 11 -3.90 -21.74 36.45
N ASN A 12 -5.11 -21.42 36.91
CA ASN A 12 -5.69 -20.08 36.87
C ASN A 12 -4.89 -19.13 37.78
N ARG A 13 -4.35 -18.04 37.24
CA ARG A 13 -4.00 -16.84 38.03
C ARG A 13 -4.43 -15.58 37.27
N ALA A 14 -5.59 -15.08 37.66
CA ALA A 14 -6.06 -13.74 37.36
C ALA A 14 -5.26 -12.73 38.21
N ALA A 15 -4.73 -11.69 37.57
CA ALA A 15 -4.07 -10.57 38.23
C ALA A 15 -5.09 -9.49 38.63
N PRO A 16 -4.90 -8.81 39.78
CA PRO A 16 -5.87 -7.84 40.31
C PRO A 16 -5.89 -6.52 39.53
N CYS A 17 -7.10 -6.12 39.14
CA CYS A 17 -7.47 -4.82 38.63
C CYS A 17 -7.17 -3.73 39.67
N ARG A 18 -6.27 -2.79 39.35
CA ARG A 18 -6.03 -1.57 40.14
C ARG A 18 -6.81 -0.41 39.55
N THR A 19 -7.91 -0.07 40.20
CA THR A 19 -8.73 1.13 40.00
C THR A 19 -7.89 2.38 40.27
N ARG A 20 -7.58 3.18 39.23
CA ARG A 20 -6.99 4.52 39.39
C ARG A 20 -8.08 5.53 39.73
N ARG A 21 -7.88 6.26 40.83
CA ARG A 21 -8.69 7.40 41.26
C ARG A 21 -8.54 8.54 40.24
N ASN A 22 -9.66 9.04 39.74
CA ASN A 22 -9.74 10.31 39.03
C ASN A 22 -9.61 11.47 40.03
N VAL A 23 -8.50 12.20 39.97
CA VAL A 23 -8.38 13.51 40.64
C VAL A 23 -8.92 14.56 39.67
N ARG A 24 -10.10 15.08 39.99
CA ARG A 24 -10.75 16.17 39.25
C ARG A 24 -10.18 17.50 39.75
N LEU A 25 -9.24 18.07 39.00
CA LEU A 25 -8.76 19.44 39.26
C LEU A 25 -9.79 20.41 38.65
N VAL A 26 -10.54 21.11 39.50
CA VAL A 26 -11.38 22.23 39.09
C VAL A 26 -10.52 23.48 39.16
N VAL A 27 -10.09 24.00 38.01
CA VAL A 27 -9.47 25.32 37.91
C VAL A 27 -10.57 26.31 37.54
N HIS A 28 -10.98 27.12 38.50
CA HIS A 28 -11.67 28.37 38.24
C HIS A 28 -10.62 29.41 37.81
N ALA A 29 -10.68 29.85 36.56
CA ALA A 29 -9.94 31.04 36.11
C ALA A 29 -10.91 32.01 35.44
N THR A 30 -10.84 33.22 35.96
CA THR A 30 -11.73 34.38 35.84
C THR A 30 -11.74 34.95 34.42
N GLN A 31 -12.94 35.25 33.91
CA GLN A 31 -13.14 36.06 32.71
C GLN A 31 -12.81 37.53 33.00
N SER A 32 -12.05 38.16 32.10
CA SER A 32 -12.00 39.62 31.98
C SER A 32 -11.57 40.03 30.57
N GLY A 33 -12.46 40.76 29.89
CA GLY A 33 -12.06 41.91 29.05
C GLY A 33 -11.91 41.71 27.55
N ASN A 34 -12.94 42.16 26.82
CA ASN A 34 -12.99 42.61 25.42
C ASN A 34 -11.66 43.06 24.77
N TYR A 35 -11.47 42.75 23.47
CA TYR A 35 -11.33 43.74 22.38
C TYR A 35 -11.41 43.06 20.99
N GLN A 36 -11.83 43.87 20.02
CA GLN A 36 -12.25 43.58 18.65
C GLN A 36 -11.19 42.93 17.74
N SER A 37 -11.62 42.01 16.88
CA SER A 37 -11.58 42.19 15.41
C SER A 37 -11.98 40.89 14.72
N GLY A 38 -13.04 40.97 13.92
CA GLY A 38 -13.49 39.91 13.04
C GLY A 38 -12.50 39.69 11.91
N SER A 39 -11.50 38.85 12.17
CA SER A 39 -10.84 38.06 11.14
C SER A 39 -11.46 36.68 11.22
N GLN A 40 -12.44 36.38 10.36
CA GLN A 40 -12.80 34.99 10.08
C GLN A 40 -11.60 34.34 9.40
N ALA A 41 -10.60 33.97 10.19
CA ALA A 41 -9.67 32.93 9.81
C ALA A 41 -10.55 31.69 9.63
N LEU A 42 -10.76 31.31 8.37
CA LEU A 42 -11.17 29.97 8.02
C LEU A 42 -10.13 29.05 8.67
N SER A 43 -10.41 28.60 9.90
CA SER A 43 -9.67 27.53 10.55
C SER A 43 -9.85 26.32 9.66
N GLN A 44 -8.91 26.14 8.74
CA GLN A 44 -8.69 24.86 8.11
C GLN A 44 -8.35 23.91 9.26
N SER A 45 -9.36 23.18 9.72
CA SER A 45 -9.21 22.13 10.70
C SER A 45 -8.14 21.20 10.17
N GLN A 46 -6.96 21.22 10.78
CA GLN A 46 -5.89 20.31 10.38
C GLN A 46 -6.44 18.88 10.46
N PRO A 47 -6.17 18.02 9.46
CA PRO A 47 -6.61 16.64 9.51
C PRO A 47 -6.10 16.00 10.79
N THR A 48 -7.03 15.48 11.59
CA THR A 48 -6.73 14.92 12.91
C THR A 48 -6.25 13.47 12.84
N THR A 49 -6.34 12.83 11.67
CA THR A 49 -5.92 11.43 11.45
C THR A 49 -5.02 11.30 10.23
N GLY A 50 -4.18 10.26 10.22
CA GLY A 50 -3.33 9.92 9.07
C GLY A 50 -4.15 9.71 7.80
N ARG A 51 -5.30 9.02 7.92
CA ARG A 51 -6.24 8.81 6.81
C ARG A 51 -6.75 10.11 6.22
N ALA A 52 -7.25 11.02 7.05
CA ALA A 52 -7.77 12.31 6.59
C ALA A 52 -6.68 13.14 5.90
N LYS A 53 -5.44 13.08 6.39
CA LYS A 53 -4.31 13.76 5.75
C LYS A 53 -3.97 13.16 4.39
N VAL A 54 -3.90 11.84 4.27
CA VAL A 54 -3.64 11.16 2.99
C VAL A 54 -4.69 11.54 1.95
N LEU A 55 -5.97 11.47 2.30
CA LEU A 55 -7.05 11.83 1.37
C LEU A 55 -7.04 13.31 0.98
N GLN A 56 -6.70 14.21 1.91
CA GLN A 56 -6.51 15.62 1.58
C GLN A 56 -5.42 15.80 0.52
N LEU A 57 -4.24 15.20 0.72
CA LEU A 57 -3.10 15.32 -0.20
C LEU A 57 -3.43 14.74 -1.58
N LEU A 58 -4.15 13.61 -1.63
CA LEU A 58 -4.65 13.04 -2.88
C LEU A 58 -5.65 13.98 -3.57
N GLY A 59 -6.57 14.60 -2.83
CA GLY A 59 -7.52 15.59 -3.34
C GLY A 59 -6.88 16.88 -3.86
N GLU A 60 -5.69 17.23 -3.35
CA GLU A 60 -4.84 18.31 -3.84
C GLU A 60 -4.06 17.93 -5.11
N GLY A 61 -4.19 16.69 -5.60
CA GLY A 61 -3.50 16.20 -6.80
C GLY A 61 -2.05 15.81 -6.56
N LEU A 62 -1.64 15.60 -5.30
CA LEU A 62 -0.32 15.06 -4.99
C LEU A 62 -0.26 13.56 -5.27
N GLY A 63 0.90 13.08 -5.69
CA GLY A 63 1.18 11.68 -5.94
C GLY A 63 2.63 11.31 -5.64
N LEU A 64 3.10 10.23 -6.28
CA LEU A 64 4.37 9.57 -5.95
C LEU A 64 5.58 10.51 -5.88
N TYR A 65 5.67 11.48 -6.80
CA TYR A 65 6.86 12.32 -6.94
C TYR A 65 6.68 13.74 -6.35
N ASN A 66 5.52 14.37 -6.57
CA ASN A 66 5.25 15.74 -6.12
C ASN A 66 4.69 15.81 -4.69
N GLY A 67 4.34 14.68 -4.08
CA GLY A 67 3.82 14.59 -2.70
C GLY A 67 4.69 13.80 -1.73
N ALA A 68 5.89 13.37 -2.13
CA ALA A 68 6.67 12.39 -1.37
C ALA A 68 6.95 12.81 0.09
N GLU A 69 7.33 14.07 0.30
CA GLU A 69 7.64 14.61 1.64
C GLU A 69 6.41 14.73 2.54
N GLN A 70 5.25 15.01 1.94
CA GLN A 70 3.98 15.17 2.65
C GLN A 70 3.33 13.81 2.96
N PHE A 71 3.46 12.85 2.05
CA PHE A 71 2.90 11.51 2.25
C PHE A 71 3.67 10.70 3.29
N GLU A 72 4.99 10.83 3.39
CA GLU A 72 5.79 10.06 4.36
C GLU A 72 5.27 10.13 5.82
N PRO A 73 5.10 11.32 6.44
CA PRO A 73 4.54 11.40 7.79
C PRO A 73 3.06 10.98 7.86
N ALA A 74 2.27 11.25 6.81
CA ALA A 74 0.85 10.89 6.78
C ALA A 74 0.64 9.38 6.70
N VAL A 75 1.43 8.67 5.89
CA VAL A 75 1.42 7.21 5.76
C VAL A 75 1.94 6.55 7.04
N LYS A 76 2.98 7.09 7.68
CA LYS A 76 3.42 6.59 9.00
C LYS A 76 2.31 6.68 10.04
N GLN A 77 1.63 7.83 10.11
CA GLN A 77 0.50 8.02 11.01
C GLN A 77 -0.65 7.06 10.67
N LEU A 78 -0.96 6.88 9.38
CA LEU A 78 -1.97 5.93 8.90
C LEU A 78 -1.69 4.49 9.36
N ILE A 79 -0.44 4.03 9.23
CA ILE A 79 -0.01 2.71 9.70
C ILE A 79 -0.10 2.60 11.22
N LEU A 80 0.23 3.65 11.98
CA LEU A 80 0.13 3.61 13.44
C LEU A 80 -1.33 3.53 13.93
N GLU A 81 -2.25 4.13 13.20
CA GLU A 81 -3.68 4.09 13.49
C GLU A 81 -4.33 2.74 13.13
N ASN A 82 -3.63 1.87 12.39
CA ASN A 82 -4.05 0.59 11.80
C ASN A 82 -5.41 0.06 12.29
N PRO A 83 -6.51 0.42 11.62
CA PRO A 83 -7.86 0.10 12.07
C PRO A 83 -8.25 -1.36 11.80
N THR A 84 -7.47 -2.11 10.99
CA THR A 84 -7.89 -3.40 10.45
C THR A 84 -7.18 -4.55 11.15
N VAL A 85 -7.93 -5.30 11.95
CA VAL A 85 -7.48 -6.57 12.52
C VAL A 85 -7.42 -7.62 11.42
N ALA A 86 -6.27 -8.29 11.26
CA ALA A 86 -6.03 -9.31 10.23
C ALA A 86 -6.30 -8.81 8.78
N PRO A 87 -5.58 -7.78 8.31
CA PRO A 87 -5.83 -7.15 7.00
C PRO A 87 -5.60 -8.10 5.81
N GLY A 88 -4.69 -9.09 5.93
CA GLY A 88 -4.46 -10.12 4.91
C GLY A 88 -5.70 -10.98 4.63
N SER A 89 -6.56 -11.18 5.64
CA SER A 89 -7.81 -11.95 5.51
C SER A 89 -8.87 -11.26 4.64
N PHE A 90 -8.82 -9.94 4.54
CA PHE A 90 -9.77 -9.14 3.74
C PHE A 90 -9.18 -8.62 2.44
N ALA A 91 -7.87 -8.75 2.23
CA ALA A 91 -7.15 -8.14 1.13
C ALA A 91 -7.67 -8.51 -0.26
N VAL A 92 -8.05 -9.78 -0.50
CA VAL A 92 -8.61 -10.17 -1.80
C VAL A 92 -10.00 -9.56 -2.00
N GLN A 93 -10.86 -9.59 -0.98
CA GLN A 93 -12.23 -9.07 -1.09
C GLN A 93 -12.25 -7.54 -1.23
N LEU A 94 -11.51 -6.82 -0.39
CA LEU A 94 -11.45 -5.36 -0.43
C LEU A 94 -10.57 -4.87 -1.59
N GLY A 95 -9.54 -5.61 -1.97
CA GLY A 95 -8.59 -5.21 -3.01
C GLY A 95 -9.14 -5.24 -4.43
N GLN A 96 -10.36 -5.74 -4.67
CA GLN A 96 -10.96 -5.76 -6.02
C GLN A 96 -10.94 -4.37 -6.67
N GLY A 97 -10.84 -4.28 -7.99
CA GLY A 97 -10.82 -3.00 -8.71
C GLY A 97 -9.41 -2.50 -9.03
N THR A 98 -9.29 -1.22 -9.33
CA THR A 98 -8.04 -0.58 -9.76
C THR A 98 -7.51 0.35 -8.67
N TRP A 99 -6.22 0.20 -8.40
CA TRP A 99 -5.48 0.91 -7.37
C TRP A 99 -4.27 1.61 -7.97
N GLN A 100 -3.95 2.81 -7.50
CA GLN A 100 -2.81 3.59 -7.95
C GLN A 100 -1.87 3.90 -6.79
N VAL A 101 -0.57 3.69 -7.00
CA VAL A 101 0.45 4.01 -5.99
C VAL A 101 0.66 5.51 -5.90
N PHE A 102 0.58 6.04 -4.69
CA PHE A 102 0.87 7.45 -4.38
C PHE A 102 2.09 7.63 -3.49
N HIS A 103 2.60 6.55 -2.87
CA HIS A 103 3.79 6.60 -2.04
C HIS A 103 4.57 5.29 -2.12
N ALA A 104 5.83 5.37 -2.56
CA ALA A 104 6.77 4.25 -2.61
C ALA A 104 8.21 4.81 -2.65
N PRO A 105 8.86 5.05 -1.49
CA PRO A 105 10.15 5.73 -1.42
C PRO A 105 11.26 5.05 -2.23
N HIS A 106 11.26 3.72 -2.31
CA HIS A 106 12.25 2.97 -3.08
C HIS A 106 12.10 3.19 -4.60
N ILE A 107 10.88 3.32 -5.13
CA ILE A 107 10.66 3.63 -6.54
C ILE A 107 11.18 5.02 -6.87
N SER A 108 10.95 6.00 -5.99
CA SER A 108 11.47 7.36 -6.19
C SER A 108 13.00 7.37 -6.24
N LYS A 109 13.67 6.65 -5.34
CA LYS A 109 15.14 6.50 -5.35
C LYS A 109 15.65 5.81 -6.63
N MET A 110 15.02 4.71 -7.03
CA MET A 110 15.38 3.97 -8.25
C MET A 110 15.17 4.83 -9.50
N SER A 111 14.08 5.59 -9.54
CA SER A 111 13.75 6.50 -10.64
C SER A 111 14.82 7.56 -10.85
N SER A 112 15.31 8.18 -9.77
CA SER A 112 16.41 9.13 -9.82
C SER A 112 17.71 8.50 -10.31
N ALA A 113 18.04 7.28 -9.86
CA ALA A 113 19.25 6.58 -10.27
C ALA A 113 19.25 6.19 -11.76
N LEU A 114 18.08 5.84 -12.31
CA LEU A 114 17.94 5.41 -13.69
C LEU A 114 17.61 6.55 -14.66
N SER A 115 17.50 7.80 -14.18
CA SER A 115 16.98 8.94 -14.96
C SER A 115 15.69 8.57 -15.71
N THR A 116 14.82 7.79 -15.07
CA THR A 116 13.62 7.22 -15.67
C THR A 116 12.48 7.38 -14.69
N ARG A 117 11.40 8.05 -15.08
CA ARG A 117 10.21 8.25 -14.26
C ARG A 117 9.26 7.06 -14.39
N PHE A 118 8.73 6.57 -13.28
CA PHE A 118 7.76 5.48 -13.21
C PHE A 118 6.43 6.01 -12.65
N SER A 119 5.55 6.52 -13.53
CA SER A 119 4.25 7.05 -13.12
C SER A 119 3.28 7.19 -14.30
N PRO A 120 2.01 6.76 -14.14
CA PRO A 120 1.45 6.13 -12.95
C PRO A 120 1.90 4.67 -12.76
N ILE A 121 1.80 4.18 -11.52
CA ILE A 121 1.90 2.75 -11.18
C ILE A 121 0.51 2.30 -10.74
N GLN A 122 -0.07 1.35 -11.45
CA GLN A 122 -1.43 0.88 -11.23
C GLN A 122 -1.48 -0.63 -11.06
N TYR A 123 -2.32 -1.08 -10.13
CA TYR A 123 -2.66 -2.47 -9.92
C TYR A 123 -4.15 -2.68 -10.19
N ARG A 124 -4.51 -3.75 -10.87
CA ARG A 124 -5.91 -4.17 -11.05
C ARG A 124 -6.08 -5.59 -10.52
N LEU A 125 -7.00 -5.77 -9.58
CA LEU A 125 -7.37 -7.07 -9.05
C LEU A 125 -8.79 -7.43 -9.49
N THR A 126 -8.93 -8.59 -10.13
CA THR A 126 -10.21 -9.18 -10.52
C THR A 126 -10.25 -10.64 -10.08
N GLY A 127 -11.09 -10.96 -9.10
CA GLY A 127 -11.01 -12.25 -8.40
C GLY A 127 -9.65 -12.39 -7.73
N THR A 128 -8.86 -13.38 -8.14
CA THR A 128 -7.46 -13.56 -7.71
C THR A 128 -6.45 -13.06 -8.74
N ALA A 129 -6.88 -12.67 -9.95
CA ALA A 129 -5.98 -12.24 -11.00
C ALA A 129 -5.51 -10.80 -10.74
N LEU A 130 -4.19 -10.61 -10.70
CA LEU A 130 -3.56 -9.31 -10.48
C LEU A 130 -2.79 -8.89 -11.73
N VAL A 131 -3.02 -7.65 -12.17
CA VAL A 131 -2.23 -6.99 -13.22
C VAL A 131 -1.58 -5.75 -12.64
N SER A 132 -0.28 -5.59 -12.85
CA SER A 132 0.50 -4.40 -12.52
C SER A 132 0.90 -3.70 -13.81
N ASN A 133 0.63 -2.41 -13.92
CA ASN A 133 1.05 -1.57 -15.05
C ASN A 133 1.87 -0.39 -14.53
N VAL A 134 3.06 -0.21 -15.07
CA VAL A 134 3.96 0.89 -14.70
C VAL A 134 4.32 1.67 -15.96
N LYS A 135 3.84 2.90 -16.07
CA LYS A 135 4.29 3.77 -17.16
C LYS A 135 5.71 4.24 -16.87
N TYR A 136 6.61 4.06 -17.82
CA TYR A 136 7.95 4.61 -17.75
C TYR A 136 8.12 5.78 -18.74
N SER A 137 8.96 6.73 -18.36
CA SER A 137 9.40 7.84 -19.22
C SER A 137 10.88 8.09 -19.00
N SER A 138 11.67 7.96 -20.06
CA SER A 138 13.12 8.08 -20.04
C SER A 138 13.61 8.92 -21.22
N PRO A 139 14.54 9.88 -21.01
CA PRO A 139 15.14 10.63 -22.12
C PRO A 139 15.88 9.75 -23.13
N LEU A 140 16.37 8.58 -22.71
CA LEU A 140 17.17 7.68 -23.55
C LEU A 140 16.33 6.55 -24.16
N LEU A 141 15.34 6.03 -23.42
CA LEU A 141 14.56 4.85 -23.83
C LEU A 141 13.16 5.21 -24.37
N GLY A 142 12.79 6.50 -24.34
CA GLY A 142 11.45 6.96 -24.67
C GLY A 142 10.42 6.64 -23.58
N ASP A 143 9.16 6.56 -23.99
CA ASP A 143 8.03 6.29 -23.12
C ASP A 143 7.37 4.95 -23.43
N GLY A 144 6.80 4.32 -22.41
CA GLY A 144 6.06 3.08 -22.58
C GLY A 144 5.50 2.55 -21.26
N TRP A 145 5.10 1.29 -21.26
CA TRP A 145 4.57 0.60 -20.09
C TRP A 145 5.33 -0.69 -19.84
N LEU A 146 5.71 -0.92 -18.58
CA LEU A 146 6.15 -2.22 -18.08
C LEU A 146 4.97 -2.85 -17.35
N SER A 147 4.55 -4.03 -17.80
CA SER A 147 3.39 -4.69 -17.25
C SER A 147 3.70 -6.10 -16.77
N ALA A 148 3.03 -6.50 -15.70
CA ALA A 148 3.13 -7.83 -15.13
C ALA A 148 1.73 -8.37 -14.81
N GLY A 149 1.52 -9.64 -15.09
CA GLY A 149 0.27 -10.37 -14.84
C GLY A 149 0.53 -11.58 -13.96
N GLY A 150 -0.43 -11.90 -13.10
CA GLY A 150 -0.23 -12.89 -12.08
C GLY A 150 -1.45 -13.10 -11.18
N THR A 151 -1.19 -13.55 -9.96
CA THR A 151 -2.23 -13.81 -8.96
C THR A 151 -1.91 -13.19 -7.60
N MET A 152 -2.95 -12.90 -6.83
CA MET A 152 -2.88 -12.52 -5.43
C MET A 152 -3.74 -13.46 -4.60
N ALA A 153 -3.20 -13.92 -3.48
CA ALA A 153 -3.90 -14.75 -2.51
C ALA A 153 -3.55 -14.33 -1.08
N ARG A 154 -4.41 -14.67 -0.12
CA ARG A 154 -4.06 -14.57 1.29
C ARG A 154 -2.96 -15.58 1.62
N LYS A 155 -1.92 -15.13 2.33
CA LYS A 155 -0.90 -16.03 2.90
C LYS A 155 -1.09 -16.23 4.40
N TYR A 156 -1.26 -15.14 5.13
CA TYR A 156 -1.45 -15.08 6.57
C TYR A 156 -2.56 -14.08 6.93
N ASP A 157 -2.84 -13.92 8.21
CA ASP A 157 -3.79 -12.91 8.69
C ASP A 157 -3.34 -11.48 8.38
N ASP A 158 -2.04 -11.24 8.26
CA ASP A 158 -1.44 -9.93 8.05
C ASP A 158 -0.67 -9.82 6.73
N ALA A 159 -0.76 -10.82 5.84
CA ALA A 159 0.04 -10.84 4.61
C ALA A 159 -0.69 -11.49 3.43
N VAL A 160 -0.36 -10.99 2.24
CA VAL A 160 -0.76 -11.57 0.95
C VAL A 160 0.45 -12.15 0.23
N GLU A 161 0.20 -13.15 -0.61
CA GLU A 161 1.15 -13.67 -1.57
C GLU A 161 0.75 -13.16 -2.96
N VAL A 162 1.70 -12.56 -3.67
CA VAL A 162 1.58 -12.06 -5.03
C VAL A 162 2.59 -12.78 -5.90
N THR A 163 2.12 -13.45 -6.95
CA THR A 163 2.98 -14.16 -7.91
C THR A 163 2.75 -13.58 -9.29
N PHE A 164 3.80 -13.06 -9.93
CA PHE A 164 3.77 -12.66 -11.34
C PHE A 164 4.44 -13.74 -12.20
N ASP A 165 3.74 -14.18 -13.24
CA ASP A 165 4.19 -15.21 -14.18
C ASP A 165 4.25 -14.71 -15.65
N ARG A 166 3.65 -13.55 -15.91
CA ARG A 166 3.60 -12.89 -17.21
C ARG A 166 4.20 -11.50 -17.10
N PHE A 167 5.03 -11.11 -18.06
CA PHE A 167 5.64 -9.79 -18.16
C PHE A 167 5.68 -9.37 -19.62
N TRP A 168 5.41 -8.09 -19.90
CA TRP A 168 5.40 -7.54 -21.26
C TRP A 168 5.66 -6.03 -21.25
N VAL A 169 5.91 -5.49 -22.45
CA VAL A 169 6.17 -4.06 -22.63
C VAL A 169 5.34 -3.49 -23.75
N ASP A 170 4.75 -2.33 -23.49
CA ASP A 170 4.06 -1.53 -24.50
C ASP A 170 4.91 -0.31 -24.82
N LEU A 171 5.49 -0.27 -26.02
CA LEU A 171 6.23 0.90 -26.48
C LEU A 171 5.26 2.01 -26.89
N GLY A 172 5.52 3.22 -26.42
CA GLY A 172 4.64 4.38 -26.63
C GLY A 172 3.72 4.62 -25.43
N ALA A 173 3.55 5.90 -25.11
CA ALA A 173 2.82 6.37 -23.93
C ALA A 173 1.34 5.96 -23.89
N ASP A 174 0.73 5.73 -25.05
CA ASP A 174 -0.71 5.46 -25.23
C ASP A 174 -1.01 4.01 -25.64
N SER A 175 0.01 3.14 -25.63
CA SER A 175 -0.08 1.78 -26.16
C SER A 175 -0.49 0.72 -25.12
N LEU A 176 -1.01 1.13 -23.95
CA LEU A 176 -1.27 0.21 -22.84
C LEU A 176 -2.27 -0.88 -23.23
N ARG A 177 -1.80 -2.14 -23.29
CA ARG A 177 -2.63 -3.31 -23.53
C ARG A 177 -3.25 -3.81 -22.21
N ALA A 178 -4.46 -4.36 -22.30
CA ALA A 178 -5.19 -4.84 -21.11
C ALA A 178 -4.61 -6.14 -20.50
N ASP A 179 -4.00 -7.00 -21.32
CA ASP A 179 -3.31 -8.23 -20.93
C ASP A 179 -2.38 -8.69 -22.07
N LEU A 180 -1.47 -9.63 -21.76
CA LEU A 180 -0.61 -10.30 -22.74
C LEU A 180 -1.41 -11.34 -23.54
N PRO A 181 -1.42 -11.30 -24.88
CA PRO A 181 -2.03 -12.36 -25.69
C PRO A 181 -1.39 -13.72 -25.37
N ALA A 182 -2.20 -14.78 -25.33
CA ALA A 182 -1.78 -16.12 -24.89
C ALA A 182 -0.57 -16.71 -25.64
N ASP A 183 -0.31 -16.25 -26.87
CA ASP A 183 0.79 -16.74 -27.72
C ASP A 183 2.02 -15.83 -27.75
N SER A 184 1.96 -14.62 -27.19
CA SER A 184 3.08 -13.67 -27.21
C SER A 184 4.27 -14.12 -26.35
N ALA A 185 4.01 -14.81 -25.23
CA ALA A 185 5.05 -15.30 -24.33
C ALA A 185 5.92 -16.42 -24.92
N LYS A 186 5.48 -17.06 -26.02
CA LYS A 186 6.19 -18.17 -26.69
C LYS A 186 7.18 -17.70 -27.75
N GLN A 187 7.15 -16.43 -28.14
CA GLN A 187 8.01 -15.88 -29.19
C GLN A 187 9.21 -15.15 -28.60
N LEU A 188 10.31 -15.89 -28.39
CA LEU A 188 11.57 -15.39 -27.77
C LEU A 188 12.23 -14.22 -28.51
N PHE A 189 11.91 -14.00 -29.79
CA PHE A 189 12.49 -12.92 -30.61
C PHE A 189 11.68 -11.62 -30.61
N THR A 190 10.64 -11.52 -29.78
CA THR A 190 9.86 -10.28 -29.63
C THR A 190 10.34 -9.46 -28.41
N PRO A 191 10.11 -8.14 -28.38
CA PRO A 191 10.36 -7.33 -27.18
C PRO A 191 9.67 -7.90 -25.93
N ASP A 192 8.45 -8.43 -26.08
CA ASP A 192 7.70 -9.13 -25.03
C ASP A 192 8.41 -10.42 -24.57
N GLY A 193 9.01 -11.18 -25.48
CA GLY A 193 9.77 -12.39 -25.17
C GLY A 193 11.05 -12.10 -24.36
N VAL A 194 11.78 -11.04 -24.73
CA VAL A 194 13.01 -10.62 -24.01
C VAL A 194 12.66 -10.07 -22.64
N VAL A 195 11.64 -9.22 -22.53
CA VAL A 195 11.21 -8.67 -21.23
C VAL A 195 10.57 -9.75 -20.37
N GLY A 196 9.83 -10.68 -20.96
CA GLY A 196 9.34 -11.89 -20.30
C GLY A 196 10.46 -12.72 -19.68
N ALA A 197 11.57 -12.92 -20.41
CA ALA A 197 12.73 -13.66 -19.90
C ALA A 197 13.47 -12.89 -18.79
N LEU A 198 13.73 -11.60 -18.98
CA LEU A 198 14.41 -10.75 -17.98
C LEU A 198 13.56 -10.55 -16.72
N GLY A 199 12.26 -10.30 -16.89
CA GLY A 199 11.30 -10.13 -15.81
C GLY A 199 11.18 -11.38 -14.95
N ARG A 200 11.06 -12.56 -15.56
CA ARG A 200 11.05 -13.85 -14.83
C ARG A 200 12.37 -14.15 -14.12
N ALA A 201 13.51 -13.74 -14.71
CA ALA A 201 14.82 -13.91 -14.08
C ALA A 201 15.06 -12.94 -12.91
N ALA A 202 14.48 -11.74 -12.96
CA ALA A 202 14.61 -10.71 -11.93
C ALA A 202 13.53 -10.81 -10.83
N PHE A 203 12.37 -11.40 -11.12
CA PHE A 203 11.31 -11.61 -10.14
C PHE A 203 11.58 -12.88 -9.33
N PHE A 204 12.31 -12.71 -8.22
CA PHE A 204 12.58 -13.80 -7.29
C PHE A 204 11.32 -14.15 -6.47
N PRO A 205 10.88 -15.42 -6.43
CA PRO A 205 9.72 -15.86 -5.64
C PRO A 205 9.77 -15.51 -4.15
N GLN A 206 10.96 -15.23 -3.60
CA GLN A 206 11.12 -14.79 -2.21
C GLN A 206 10.54 -13.39 -1.93
N LEU A 207 10.20 -12.64 -2.98
CA LEU A 207 9.55 -11.33 -2.88
C LEU A 207 8.02 -11.40 -2.98
N ALA A 208 7.45 -12.61 -3.02
CA ALA A 208 6.03 -12.80 -3.25
C ALA A 208 5.16 -12.48 -2.03
N VAL A 209 5.69 -12.53 -0.80
CA VAL A 209 4.87 -12.30 0.41
C VAL A 209 5.01 -10.86 0.89
N PHE A 210 3.88 -10.14 0.88
CA PHE A 210 3.78 -8.74 1.26
C PHE A 210 2.95 -8.59 2.54
N PRO A 211 3.56 -8.17 3.66
CA PRO A 211 2.81 -7.73 4.83
C PRO A 211 1.88 -6.58 4.48
N VAL A 212 0.63 -6.66 4.92
CA VAL A 212 -0.39 -5.62 4.77
C VAL A 212 -0.40 -4.80 6.06
N LEU A 213 0.12 -3.57 5.99
CA LEU A 213 0.28 -2.68 7.13
C LEU A 213 -0.99 -1.87 7.41
N TYR A 214 -1.80 -1.63 6.39
CA TYR A 214 -3.08 -0.95 6.46
C TYR A 214 -3.95 -1.40 5.28
N LEU A 215 -5.26 -1.55 5.52
CA LEU A 215 -6.22 -1.85 4.45
C LEU A 215 -7.61 -1.33 4.84
N ASP A 216 -8.22 -0.51 4.01
CA ASP A 216 -9.64 -0.15 4.09
C ASP A 216 -10.29 -0.19 2.69
N SER A 217 -11.42 0.51 2.52
CA SER A 217 -12.17 0.55 1.27
C SER A 217 -11.43 1.24 0.12
N ASP A 218 -10.56 2.21 0.38
CA ASP A 218 -10.01 3.15 -0.61
C ASP A 218 -8.52 3.41 -0.47
N LEU A 219 -7.88 2.91 0.58
CA LEU A 219 -6.45 2.98 0.85
C LEU A 219 -5.90 1.61 1.28
N ALA A 220 -4.70 1.30 0.81
CA ALA A 220 -3.94 0.14 1.26
C ALA A 220 -2.46 0.49 1.39
N VAL A 221 -1.80 -0.14 2.36
CA VAL A 221 -0.35 0.00 2.58
C VAL A 221 0.27 -1.37 2.76
N PHE A 222 1.30 -1.66 1.95
CA PHE A 222 2.06 -2.91 1.99
C PHE A 222 3.51 -2.62 2.38
N LYS A 223 4.17 -3.62 2.97
CA LYS A 223 5.61 -3.58 3.21
C LYS A 223 6.37 -4.23 2.06
N PHE A 224 7.27 -3.48 1.44
CA PHE A 224 8.31 -4.03 0.59
C PHE A 224 9.53 -4.41 1.45
N THR A 225 9.56 -5.66 1.89
CA THR A 225 10.56 -6.21 2.83
C THR A 225 12.02 -6.00 2.40
N PRO A 226 12.42 -6.17 1.13
CA PRO A 226 13.84 -6.08 0.74
C PRO A 226 14.50 -4.74 1.05
N LEU A 227 13.72 -3.65 1.03
CA LEU A 227 14.21 -2.29 1.28
C LEU A 227 13.53 -1.64 2.48
N ASP A 228 12.85 -2.44 3.32
CA ASP A 228 12.13 -2.00 4.52
C ASP A 228 11.30 -0.72 4.29
N SER A 229 10.49 -0.70 3.23
CA SER A 229 9.77 0.50 2.80
C SER A 229 8.30 0.23 2.57
N ALA A 230 7.47 1.26 2.79
CA ALA A 230 6.03 1.19 2.55
C ALA A 230 5.69 1.44 1.07
N ILE A 231 4.68 0.74 0.58
CA ILE A 231 3.99 1.02 -0.68
C ILE A 231 2.55 1.36 -0.30
N ALA A 232 2.13 2.60 -0.52
CA ALA A 232 0.75 3.02 -0.31
C ALA A 232 0.05 3.28 -1.64
N CYS A 233 -1.16 2.76 -1.77
CA CYS A 233 -2.01 2.93 -2.93
C CYS A 233 -3.43 3.34 -2.53
N HIS A 234 -4.10 4.00 -3.47
CA HIS A 234 -5.50 4.41 -3.33
C HIS A 234 -6.34 3.84 -4.46
N ARG A 235 -7.62 3.58 -4.20
CA ARG A 235 -8.55 3.13 -5.24
C ARG A 235 -8.83 4.26 -6.23
N VAL A 236 -8.92 3.91 -7.52
CA VAL A 236 -9.25 4.83 -8.62
C VAL A 236 -10.41 4.36 -9.50
N ALA A 237 -10.75 3.08 -9.48
CA ALA A 237 -11.92 2.50 -10.17
C ALA A 237 -12.37 1.19 -9.51
#